data_AF-A0A087TED0-F1
#
_entry.id   AF-A0A087TED0-F1
#
_cell.length_a   1.000
_cell.length_b   1.000
_cell.length_c   1.000
_cell.angle_alpha   90.00
_cell.angle_beta   90.00
_cell.angle_gamma   90.00
#
_symmetry.space_group_name_H-M   'P 1'
#
loop_
_entity.id
_entity.type
_entity.pdbx_description
1 polymer ?
#
loop_
_entity_poly.entity_id
_entity_poly.type
_entity_poly.pdbx_seq_one_letter_code
_entity_poly.pdbx_strand_id
1 'polypeptide(L)'
;MKYISVIALVVLGVAVALPRMKRQAFFLPDGVELIVGPINTNFNCDGLRHGYYADVDNNCQIFHVCNPVTHADGNQETLHYSFFCGNQTVFNQLTLTCAFPEDAVPCQNARDFYYVNDNIGIEDALFLRDEDVARAQQLIQGKK
;
A
#
# COMPACT_ATOMS: atom_id res chain seq x y z
N MET A 1 -47.35 9.69 -2.26
CA MET A 1 -46.84 8.31 -1.99
C MET A 1 -46.29 7.62 -3.23
N LYS A 2 -47.01 7.52 -4.35
CA LYS A 2 -46.51 6.86 -5.59
C LYS A 2 -45.15 7.38 -6.08
N TYR A 3 -44.95 8.69 -6.11
CA TYR A 3 -43.69 9.30 -6.58
C TYR A 3 -42.49 9.04 -5.66
N ILE A 4 -42.71 8.91 -4.35
CA ILE A 4 -41.65 8.65 -3.37
C ILE A 4 -41.09 7.24 -3.54
N SER A 5 -41.98 6.25 -3.76
CA SER A 5 -41.57 4.87 -4.06
C SER A 5 -40.81 4.77 -5.39
N VAL A 6 -41.21 5.53 -6.40
CA VAL A 6 -40.51 5.58 -7.70
C VAL A 6 -39.12 6.20 -7.56
N ILE A 7 -38.99 7.32 -6.83
CA ILE A 7 -37.68 7.95 -6.59
C ILE A 7 -36.75 7.02 -5.79
N ALA A 8 -37.25 6.36 -4.75
CA ALA A 8 -36.46 5.41 -3.96
C ALA A 8 -35.97 4.22 -4.81
N LEU A 9 -36.82 3.69 -5.69
CA LEU A 9 -36.44 2.61 -6.61
C LEU A 9 -35.43 3.06 -7.67
N VAL A 10 -35.55 4.30 -8.17
CA VAL A 10 -34.58 4.88 -9.11
C VAL A 10 -33.23 5.12 -8.43
N VAL A 11 -33.21 5.66 -7.21
CA VAL A 11 -31.97 5.89 -6.44
C VAL A 11 -31.29 4.57 -6.07
N LEU A 12 -32.05 3.55 -5.65
CA LEU A 12 -31.48 2.21 -5.44
C LEU A 12 -30.93 1.62 -6.74
N GLY A 13 -31.65 1.75 -7.86
CA GLY A 13 -31.20 1.26 -9.16
C GLY A 13 -29.91 1.91 -9.64
N VAL A 14 -29.74 3.23 -9.42
CA VAL A 14 -28.53 3.98 -9.79
C VAL A 14 -27.35 3.60 -8.89
N ALA A 15 -27.55 3.41 -7.59
CA ALA A 15 -26.47 3.00 -6.67
C ALA A 15 -25.89 1.61 -7.01
N VAL A 16 -26.69 0.71 -7.59
CA VAL A 16 -26.26 -0.63 -8.01
C VAL A 16 -25.56 -0.61 -9.38
N ALA A 17 -25.77 0.42 -10.19
CA ALA A 17 -25.25 0.53 -11.55
C ALA A 17 -23.91 1.28 -11.67
N LEU A 18 -23.32 1.74 -10.56
CA LEU A 18 -21.97 2.30 -10.59
C LEU A 18 -21.00 1.19 -11.01
N PRO A 19 -20.18 1.38 -12.07
CA PRO A 19 -19.18 0.41 -12.44
C PRO A 19 -18.21 0.26 -11.28
N ARG A 20 -18.18 -0.93 -10.66
CA ARG A 20 -17.05 -1.32 -9.81
C ARG A 20 -15.84 -1.36 -10.73
N MET A 21 -15.00 -0.32 -10.69
CA MET A 21 -13.63 -0.40 -11.20
C MET A 21 -13.03 -1.70 -10.66
N LYS A 22 -12.67 -2.63 -11.55
CA LYS A 22 -11.94 -3.83 -11.16
C LYS A 22 -10.61 -3.34 -10.60
N ARG A 23 -10.48 -3.31 -9.27
CA ARG A 23 -9.23 -2.97 -8.60
C ARG A 23 -8.18 -3.97 -9.08
N GLN A 24 -7.06 -3.48 -9.58
CA GLN A 24 -5.87 -4.28 -9.91
C GLN A 24 -5.09 -4.73 -8.65
N ALA A 25 -5.60 -4.36 -7.47
CA ALA A 25 -5.09 -4.74 -6.17
C ALA A 25 -4.96 -6.27 -6.05
N PHE A 26 -3.83 -6.71 -5.49
CA PHE A 26 -3.53 -8.13 -5.21
C PHE A 26 -3.45 -9.03 -6.45
N PHE A 27 -3.18 -8.47 -7.63
CA PHE A 27 -2.77 -9.25 -8.80
C PHE A 27 -1.32 -9.73 -8.63
N LEU A 28 -1.13 -10.81 -7.89
CA LEU A 28 0.16 -11.44 -7.62
C LEU A 28 0.38 -12.66 -8.53
N PRO A 29 1.63 -13.12 -8.73
CA PRO A 29 1.91 -14.33 -9.51
C PRO A 29 1.28 -15.59 -8.89
N ASP A 30 0.93 -16.55 -9.74
CA ASP A 30 0.38 -17.85 -9.31
C ASP A 30 1.32 -18.55 -8.32
N GLY A 31 0.75 -19.04 -7.21
CA GLY A 31 1.49 -19.80 -6.19
C GLY A 31 2.26 -18.93 -5.19
N VAL A 32 2.06 -17.61 -5.17
CA VAL A 32 2.65 -16.70 -4.19
C VAL A 32 2.35 -17.12 -2.75
N GLU A 33 1.19 -17.74 -2.49
CA GLU A 33 0.76 -18.22 -1.18
C GLU A 33 1.68 -19.32 -0.62
N LEU A 34 2.46 -20.00 -1.48
CA LEU A 34 3.49 -20.95 -1.04
C LEU A 34 4.66 -20.26 -0.34
N ILE A 35 4.84 -18.96 -0.57
CA ILE A 35 5.93 -18.15 0.00
C ILE A 35 5.40 -17.27 1.14
N VAL A 36 4.26 -16.59 0.92
CA VAL A 36 3.72 -15.60 1.87
C VAL A 36 2.58 -16.13 2.74
N GLY A 37 2.09 -17.34 2.49
CA GLY A 37 0.93 -17.90 3.18
C GLY A 37 -0.40 -17.27 2.72
N PRO A 38 -1.47 -17.43 3.52
CA PRO A 38 -2.77 -16.83 3.22
C PRO A 38 -2.70 -15.31 3.15
N ILE A 39 -3.23 -14.73 2.07
CA ILE A 39 -3.15 -13.29 1.82
C ILE A 39 -4.37 -12.56 2.39
N ASN A 40 -4.12 -11.56 3.23
CA ASN A 40 -5.12 -10.58 3.66
C ASN A 40 -5.25 -9.46 2.61
N THR A 41 -6.48 -9.09 2.23
CA THR A 41 -6.74 -8.10 1.18
C THR A 41 -7.28 -6.76 1.70
N ASN A 42 -7.07 -6.46 2.99
CA ASN A 42 -7.57 -5.24 3.64
C ASN A 42 -6.84 -3.95 3.22
N PHE A 43 -5.58 -4.06 2.78
CA PHE A 43 -4.81 -2.88 2.39
C PHE A 43 -5.48 -2.15 1.22
N ASN A 44 -5.53 -0.82 1.30
CA ASN A 44 -5.99 0.04 0.24
C ASN A 44 -5.18 1.34 0.21
N CYS A 45 -5.15 1.99 -0.95
CA CYS A 45 -4.46 3.26 -1.14
C CYS A 45 -5.29 4.49 -0.72
N ASP A 46 -6.44 4.31 -0.06
CA ASP A 46 -7.34 5.43 0.25
C ASP A 46 -6.66 6.34 1.29
N GLY A 47 -6.53 7.62 0.96
CA GLY A 47 -5.84 8.61 1.81
C GLY A 47 -4.30 8.49 1.82
N LEU A 48 -3.72 7.57 1.06
CA LEU A 48 -2.28 7.46 0.87
C LEU A 48 -1.82 8.30 -0.31
N ARG A 49 -0.59 8.83 -0.21
CA ARG A 49 0.06 9.60 -1.27
C ARG A 49 0.71 8.65 -2.29
N HIS A 50 1.34 9.24 -3.31
CA HIS A 50 2.20 8.49 -4.20
C HIS A 50 3.34 7.83 -3.41
N GLY A 51 3.52 6.51 -3.54
CA GLY A 51 4.62 5.83 -2.86
C GLY A 51 4.47 4.32 -2.70
N TYR A 52 5.37 3.75 -1.91
CA TYR A 52 5.50 2.33 -1.61
C TYR A 52 5.16 2.08 -0.15
N TYR A 53 4.31 1.08 0.09
CA TYR A 53 3.67 0.85 1.38
C TYR A 53 3.77 -0.61 1.79
N ALA A 54 4.41 -0.88 2.93
CA ALA A 54 4.50 -2.18 3.56
C ALA A 54 3.11 -2.65 3.99
N ASP A 55 2.73 -3.86 3.62
CA ASP A 55 1.48 -4.45 4.09
C ASP A 55 1.69 -5.15 5.44
N VAL A 56 1.38 -4.43 6.51
CA VAL A 56 1.52 -4.95 7.88
C VAL A 56 0.57 -6.12 8.14
N ASP A 57 -0.59 -6.17 7.48
CA ASP A 57 -1.57 -7.25 7.65
C ASP A 57 -1.09 -8.57 7.00
N ASN A 58 -0.09 -8.48 6.10
CA ASN A 58 0.60 -9.61 5.47
C ASN A 58 2.07 -9.73 5.94
N ASN A 59 2.35 -9.35 7.19
CA ASN A 59 3.69 -9.45 7.81
C ASN A 59 4.81 -8.77 6.99
N CYS A 60 4.47 -7.75 6.21
CA CYS A 60 5.36 -7.03 5.29
C CYS A 60 6.01 -7.93 4.23
N GLN A 61 5.52 -9.15 4.02
CA GLN A 61 5.94 -10.00 2.91
C GLN A 61 5.31 -9.55 1.58
N ILE A 62 4.25 -8.74 1.66
CA ILE A 62 3.64 -8.02 0.55
C ILE A 62 3.85 -6.52 0.77
N PHE A 63 4.02 -5.79 -0.32
CA PHE A 63 3.99 -4.34 -0.34
C PHE A 63 3.19 -3.84 -1.53
N HIS A 64 2.79 -2.58 -1.46
CA HIS A 64 1.94 -1.95 -2.44
C HIS A 64 2.56 -0.68 -2.99
N VAL A 65 2.28 -0.39 -4.25
CA VAL A 65 2.56 0.91 -4.84
C VAL A 65 1.22 1.60 -5.06
N CYS A 66 1.06 2.77 -4.44
CA CYS A 66 -0.08 3.64 -4.67
C CYS A 66 0.38 4.75 -5.62
N ASN A 67 -0.25 4.84 -6.78
CA ASN A 67 0.08 5.80 -7.81
C ASN A 67 -1.16 6.61 -8.23
N PRO A 68 -1.39 7.79 -7.62
CA PRO A 68 -2.43 8.71 -8.05
C PRO A 68 -2.14 9.22 -9.46
N VAL A 69 -3.03 8.94 -10.41
CA VAL A 69 -2.95 9.44 -11.78
C VAL A 69 -4.15 10.32 -12.08
N THR A 70 -3.89 11.42 -12.80
CA THR A 70 -4.94 12.30 -13.33
C THR A 70 -5.04 12.05 -14.82
N HIS A 71 -6.21 11.62 -15.26
CA HIS A 71 -6.50 11.37 -16.66
C HIS A 71 -6.69 12.66 -17.44
N ALA A 72 -6.65 12.57 -18.77
CA ALA A 72 -6.85 13.72 -19.65
C ALA A 72 -8.23 14.39 -19.51
N ASP A 73 -9.23 13.64 -19.04
CA ASP A 73 -10.59 14.14 -18.77
C ASP A 73 -10.72 14.80 -17.37
N GLY A 74 -9.63 14.86 -16.60
CA GLY A 74 -9.59 15.42 -15.25
C GLY A 74 -10.03 14.46 -14.13
N ASN A 75 -10.44 13.23 -14.47
CA ASN A 75 -10.74 12.22 -13.46
C ASN A 75 -9.45 11.78 -12.75
N GLN A 76 -9.52 11.63 -11.44
CA GLN A 76 -8.43 11.09 -10.63
C GLN A 76 -8.73 9.65 -10.28
N GLU A 77 -7.74 8.79 -10.48
CA GLU A 77 -7.75 7.41 -9.97
C GLU A 77 -6.43 7.14 -9.26
N THR A 78 -6.45 6.25 -8.28
CA THR A 78 -5.20 5.73 -7.69
C THR A 78 -4.99 4.32 -8.20
N LEU A 79 -3.96 4.14 -9.02
CA LEU A 79 -3.51 2.83 -9.45
C LEU A 79 -2.85 2.14 -8.26
N HIS A 80 -3.34 0.94 -7.93
CA HIS A 80 -2.88 0.13 -6.81
C HIS A 80 -2.22 -1.13 -7.35
N TYR A 81 -0.90 -1.22 -7.16
CA TYR A 81 -0.12 -2.39 -7.53
C TYR A 81 0.30 -3.14 -6.26
N SER A 82 0.32 -4.47 -6.31
CA SER A 82 0.79 -5.32 -5.22
C SER A 82 1.98 -6.14 -5.68
N PHE A 83 2.96 -6.29 -4.80
CA PHE A 83 4.16 -7.07 -5.01
C PHE A 83 4.46 -7.89 -3.76
N PHE A 84 5.11 -9.03 -3.90
CA PHE A 84 5.62 -9.78 -2.77
C PHE A 84 7.14 -9.74 -2.76
N CYS A 85 7.72 -9.74 -1.56
CA CYS A 85 9.15 -9.90 -1.39
C CYS A 85 9.54 -11.36 -1.56
N GLY A 86 10.75 -11.60 -2.11
CA GLY A 86 11.26 -12.94 -2.35
C GLY A 86 11.37 -13.77 -1.07
N ASN A 87 11.59 -15.08 -1.23
CA ASN A 87 11.67 -16.01 -0.11
C ASN A 87 12.59 -15.49 1.00
N GLN A 88 12.12 -15.57 2.25
CA GLN A 88 12.83 -15.14 3.46
C GLN A 88 13.07 -13.62 3.60
N THR A 89 12.49 -12.79 2.74
CA THR A 89 12.62 -11.33 2.83
C THR A 89 11.30 -10.65 3.16
N VAL A 90 11.38 -9.45 3.72
CA VAL A 90 10.25 -8.58 4.03
C VAL A 90 10.53 -7.17 3.50
N PHE A 91 9.47 -6.43 3.20
CA PHE A 91 9.57 -5.07 2.73
C PHE A 91 10.00 -4.14 3.87
N ASN A 92 11.16 -3.53 3.71
CA ASN A 92 11.67 -2.51 4.62
C ASN A 92 11.13 -1.15 4.21
N GLN A 93 10.16 -0.66 4.98
CA GLN A 93 9.50 0.62 4.71
C GLN A 93 10.44 1.83 4.79
N LEU A 94 11.55 1.76 5.52
CA LEU A 94 12.52 2.85 5.55
C LEU A 94 13.22 2.99 4.18
N THR A 95 13.71 1.88 3.64
CA THR A 95 14.53 1.89 2.42
C THR A 95 13.74 1.70 1.13
N LEU A 96 12.43 1.39 1.25
CA LEU A 96 11.53 1.02 0.16
C LEU A 96 12.03 -0.17 -0.67
N THR A 97 12.66 -1.14 -0.01
CA THR A 97 13.24 -2.33 -0.65
C THR A 97 12.91 -3.59 0.16
N CYS A 98 12.95 -4.75 -0.49
CA CYS A 98 12.93 -6.02 0.24
C CYS A 98 14.30 -6.27 0.89
N ALA A 99 14.30 -6.65 2.17
CA ALA A 99 15.50 -6.94 2.96
C ALA A 99 15.27 -8.16 3.85
N PHE A 100 16.35 -8.68 4.44
CA PHE A 100 16.22 -9.71 5.46
C PHE A 100 15.54 -9.12 6.72
N PRO A 101 14.72 -9.91 7.45
CA PRO A 101 14.00 -9.42 8.62
C PRO A 101 14.86 -8.79 9.72
N GLU A 102 16.12 -9.22 9.83
CA GLU A 102 17.13 -8.68 10.76
C GLU A 102 17.66 -7.29 10.37
N ASP A 103 17.59 -6.92 9.08
CA ASP A 103 18.05 -5.63 8.55
C ASP A 103 16.88 -4.67 8.29
N ALA A 104 15.65 -5.19 8.23
CA ALA A 104 14.44 -4.41 8.05
C ALA A 104 13.92 -3.84 9.38
N VAL A 105 13.30 -2.65 9.33
CA VAL A 105 12.50 -2.15 10.46
C VAL A 105 11.43 -3.19 10.85
N PRO A 106 11.08 -3.34 12.15
CA PRO A 106 10.02 -4.26 12.54
C PRO A 106 8.73 -3.98 11.75
N CYS A 107 8.09 -5.02 11.21
CA CYS A 107 6.94 -4.85 10.34
C CYS A 107 5.79 -4.07 11.02
N GLN A 108 5.58 -4.30 12.31
CA GLN A 108 4.61 -3.58 13.14
C GLN A 108 4.89 -2.07 13.23
N ASN A 109 6.16 -1.67 13.09
CA ASN A 109 6.59 -0.27 13.03
C ASN A 109 6.68 0.27 11.60
N ALA A 110 6.41 -0.52 10.56
CA ALA A 110 6.57 -0.07 9.20
C ALA A 110 5.73 1.19 8.90
N ARG A 111 4.48 1.26 9.39
CA ARG A 111 3.62 2.44 9.22
C ARG A 111 4.24 3.74 9.74
N ASP A 112 5.10 3.66 10.76
CA ASP A 112 5.80 4.81 11.32
C ASP A 112 6.79 5.47 10.35
N PHE A 113 7.16 4.76 9.27
CA PHE A 113 8.07 5.20 8.22
C PHE A 113 7.35 5.53 6.90
N TYR A 114 6.01 5.49 6.83
CA TYR A 114 5.28 5.84 5.59
C TYR A 114 5.60 7.25 5.07
N TYR A 115 6.01 8.16 5.96
CA TYR A 115 6.41 9.53 5.61
C TYR A 115 7.62 9.58 4.67
N VAL A 116 8.46 8.53 4.58
CA VAL A 116 9.61 8.56 3.64
C VAL A 116 9.16 8.63 2.19
N ASN A 117 7.91 8.23 1.91
CA ASN A 117 7.31 8.37 0.58
C ASN A 117 7.15 9.84 0.15
N ASP A 118 7.07 10.78 1.10
CA ASP A 118 6.96 12.21 0.80
C ASP A 118 8.22 12.76 0.12
N ASN A 119 9.35 12.05 0.21
CA ASN A 119 10.60 12.41 -0.47
C ASN A 119 10.64 11.93 -1.94
N ILE A 120 9.70 11.08 -2.38
CA ILE A 120 9.70 10.54 -3.74
C ILE A 120 9.38 11.64 -4.76
N GLY A 121 10.27 11.82 -5.74
CA GLY A 121 10.10 12.80 -6.80
C GLY A 121 10.52 14.23 -6.44
N ILE A 122 11.15 14.43 -5.27
CA ILE A 122 11.76 15.70 -4.88
C ILE A 122 13.26 15.65 -5.23
N GLU A 123 13.68 16.43 -6.23
CA GLU A 123 15.04 16.38 -6.80
C GLU A 123 16.15 16.66 -5.78
N ASP A 124 15.94 17.61 -4.87
CA ASP A 124 16.95 18.05 -3.89
C ASP A 124 16.80 17.40 -2.50
N ALA A 125 15.81 16.52 -2.31
CA ALA A 125 15.63 15.86 -1.03
C ALA A 125 16.58 14.67 -0.88
N LEU A 126 17.24 14.58 0.28
CA LEU A 126 17.83 13.31 0.70
C LEU A 126 16.70 12.32 0.91
N PHE A 127 16.81 11.15 0.29
CA PHE A 127 15.80 10.10 0.43
C PHE A 127 15.64 9.65 1.89
N LEU A 128 16.76 9.56 2.62
CA LEU A 128 16.83 9.31 4.05
C LEU A 128 17.79 10.29 4.72
N ARG A 129 17.41 10.77 5.91
CA ARG A 129 18.26 11.60 6.77
C ARG A 129 18.90 10.75 7.87
N ASP A 130 19.95 11.25 8.49
CA ASP A 130 20.64 10.56 9.59
C ASP A 130 19.71 10.23 10.76
N GLU A 131 18.74 11.11 11.04
CA GLU A 131 17.71 10.90 12.05
C GLU A 131 16.82 9.68 11.74
N ASP A 132 16.45 9.51 10.47
CA ASP A 132 15.59 8.42 10.01
C ASP A 132 16.32 7.07 10.17
N VAL A 133 17.61 7.06 9.82
CA VAL A 133 18.50 5.90 9.99
C VAL A 133 18.72 5.58 11.47
N ALA A 134 18.99 6.58 12.32
CA ALA A 134 19.19 6.38 13.75
C ALA A 134 17.94 5.79 14.43
N ARG A 135 16.75 6.31 14.08
CA ARG A 135 15.47 5.77 14.57
C ARG A 135 15.28 4.31 14.15
N ALA A 136 15.56 3.98 12.90
CA ALA A 136 15.46 2.61 12.41
C ALA A 136 16.46 1.67 13.10
N GLN A 137 17.70 2.12 13.30
CA GLN A 137 18.72 1.34 13.99
C GLN A 137 18.32 0.98 15.42
N GLN A 138 17.71 1.90 16.17
CA GLN A 138 17.20 1.61 17.51
C GLN A 138 16.16 0.48 17.50
N LEU A 139 15.24 0.51 16.54
CA LEU A 139 14.21 -0.52 16.38
C LEU A 139 14.80 -1.86 15.93
N ILE A 140 15.78 -1.83 15.03
CA ILE A 140 16.45 -3.04 14.52
C ILE A 140 17.30 -3.69 15.61
N GLN A 141 18.05 -2.90 16.39
CA GLN A 141 18.87 -3.41 17.49
C GLN A 141 18.02 -3.97 18.63
N GLY A 142 16.87 -3.35 18.92
CA GLY A 142 15.92 -3.83 19.93
C GLY A 142 15.21 -5.14 19.59
N LYS A 143 15.33 -5.66 18.36
CA LYS A 143 14.85 -7.01 17.98
C LYS A 143 15.77 -8.13 18.48
N LYS A 144 17.03 -7.83 18.78
CA LYS A 144 18.05 -8.81 19.21
C LYS A 144 17.97 -9.04 20.71
#